data_AF-A0A917N295-F1
#
_entry.id   AF-A0A917N295-F1
#
_cell.length_a   1.000
_cell.length_b   1.000
_cell.length_c   1.000
_cell.angle_alpha   90.00
_cell.angle_beta   90.00
_cell.angle_gamma   90.00
#
_symmetry.space_group_name_H-M   'P 1'
#
loop_
_entity.id
_entity.type
_entity.pdbx_description
1 polymer ?
#
loop_
_entity_poly.entity_id
_entity_poly.type
_entity_poly.pdbx_seq_one_letter_code
_entity_poly.pdbx_strand_id
1 'polypeptide(L)'
;MAKDIKAVQCPHCGSIHKTETKPDFYRCLNCGTEYFLNSDDVHIYHHHNRPAGYSSSPPVNSRLPLYILIGAVFFIVVVYFVSMLFQPKRSSTNTYYTNTTYKAPRSFYSSFVYTNTVTGEPVYLRMGTDYIDKGNNHGEQELHAQFNNALNGKLITDRIITDDVQRKNRCSLTFKTYAPNMIYAIGCNNTLLALDTRNNDIKDVTQEVFKSFSQLSSGVARLDFDYYKAIIKVMNNEGVSYYYFPTLKKLVQTEAQSTEVYRKEFNPHYFEFGYNGSFFDDNKVDQLLEVRVDKKTDDKIKRDLTPGRKYFNPNILYQDADNLLIVVNTTAAADPPVSIQRINVHTGKLEWALPPDKYYLSSATKWKHGFAIEYRKNEQADYVHGVLVVADDGKLVNNYQLGRTE
;
A
#
# COMPACT_ATOMS: atom_id res chain seq x y z
N MET A 1 -43.99 7.80 3.63
CA MET A 1 -43.20 8.30 4.77
C MET A 1 -43.04 7.15 5.77
N ALA A 2 -41.88 6.50 5.80
CA ALA A 2 -41.60 5.41 6.73
C ALA A 2 -40.87 5.99 7.96
N LYS A 3 -41.46 5.82 9.14
CA LYS A 3 -40.77 6.13 10.41
C LYS A 3 -39.99 4.87 10.82
N ASP A 4 -38.67 4.90 10.64
CA ASP A 4 -37.78 3.86 11.16
C ASP A 4 -37.67 3.98 12.69
N ILE A 5 -38.15 2.97 13.41
CA ILE A 5 -37.90 2.83 14.84
C ILE A 5 -36.49 2.27 14.98
N LYS A 6 -35.50 3.14 15.27
CA LYS A 6 -34.14 2.71 15.58
C LYS A 6 -34.15 1.90 16.88
N ALA A 7 -33.66 0.67 16.82
CA ALA A 7 -33.44 -0.15 18.00
C ALA A 7 -32.42 0.53 18.92
N VAL A 8 -32.75 0.63 20.21
CA VAL A 8 -31.88 1.22 21.24
C VAL A 8 -30.72 0.26 21.52
N GLN A 9 -29.50 0.65 21.14
CA GLN A 9 -28.27 -0.11 21.38
C GLN A 9 -27.76 0.06 22.82
N CYS A 10 -27.11 -0.97 23.33
CA CYS A 10 -26.39 -0.92 24.60
C CYS A 10 -25.19 0.05 24.46
N PRO A 11 -25.06 1.05 25.35
CA PRO A 11 -23.98 2.04 25.27
C PRO A 11 -22.58 1.45 25.53
N HIS A 12 -22.48 0.28 26.15
CA HIS A 12 -21.20 -0.34 26.51
C HIS A 12 -20.67 -1.28 25.42
N CYS A 13 -21.53 -2.04 24.73
CA CYS A 13 -21.09 -3.05 23.76
C CYS A 13 -21.78 -2.99 22.38
N GLY A 14 -22.69 -2.04 22.17
CA GLY A 14 -23.42 -1.87 20.91
C GLY A 14 -24.50 -2.93 20.64
N SER A 15 -24.69 -3.92 21.52
CA SER A 15 -25.72 -4.96 21.35
C SER A 15 -27.13 -4.39 21.40
N ILE A 16 -28.01 -4.90 20.53
CA ILE A 16 -29.44 -4.57 20.51
C ILE A 16 -30.29 -5.51 21.38
N HIS A 17 -29.70 -6.56 21.94
CA HIS A 17 -30.39 -7.55 22.76
C HIS A 17 -30.46 -7.10 24.22
N LYS A 18 -31.68 -6.82 24.69
CA LYS A 18 -31.96 -6.26 26.03
C LYS A 18 -33.26 -6.79 26.63
N THR A 19 -33.37 -6.72 27.94
CA THR A 19 -34.60 -6.97 28.70
C THR A 19 -34.93 -5.74 29.54
N GLU A 20 -36.19 -5.30 29.51
CA GLU A 20 -36.67 -4.22 30.38
C GLU A 20 -36.89 -4.77 31.79
N THR A 21 -36.31 -4.11 32.78
CA THR A 21 -36.37 -4.53 34.19
C THR A 21 -37.39 -3.72 34.98
N LYS A 22 -37.60 -2.45 34.59
CA LYS A 22 -38.55 -1.47 35.12
C LYS A 22 -38.83 -0.45 34.01
N PRO A 23 -39.90 0.34 34.07
CA PRO A 23 -40.17 1.39 33.08
C PRO A 23 -38.92 2.25 32.84
N ASP A 24 -38.48 2.32 31.58
CA ASP A 24 -37.29 3.04 31.10
C ASP A 24 -35.92 2.49 31.54
N PHE A 25 -35.85 1.36 32.27
CA PHE A 25 -34.61 0.69 32.69
C PHE A 25 -34.39 -0.64 31.95
N TYR A 26 -33.28 -0.74 31.23
CA TYR A 26 -32.91 -1.88 30.40
C TYR A 26 -31.65 -2.57 30.92
N ARG A 27 -31.60 -3.90 30.78
CA ARG A 27 -30.39 -4.71 31.00
C ARG A 27 -29.97 -5.38 29.70
N CYS A 28 -28.69 -5.21 29.32
CA CYS A 28 -28.13 -5.85 28.14
C CYS A 28 -27.92 -7.35 28.37
N LEU A 29 -28.39 -8.19 27.45
CA LEU A 29 -28.22 -9.65 27.52
C LEU A 29 -26.81 -10.12 27.14
N ASN A 30 -26.01 -9.26 26.48
CA ASN A 30 -24.67 -9.61 26.03
C ASN A 30 -23.57 -9.30 27.08
N CYS A 31 -23.58 -8.10 27.66
CA CYS A 31 -22.56 -7.69 28.65
C CYS A 31 -23.10 -7.48 30.06
N GLY A 32 -24.41 -7.63 30.28
CA GLY A 32 -25.04 -7.47 31.59
C GLY A 32 -25.19 -6.02 32.06
N THR A 33 -24.77 -5.03 31.27
CA THR A 33 -24.86 -3.60 31.61
C THR A 33 -26.32 -3.16 31.73
N GLU A 34 -26.64 -2.51 32.83
CA GLU A 34 -27.93 -1.85 33.05
C GLU A 34 -27.83 -0.37 32.65
N TYR A 35 -28.85 0.14 31.96
CA TYR A 35 -28.92 1.52 31.48
C TYR A 35 -30.37 1.98 31.41
N PHE A 36 -30.64 3.27 31.57
CA PHE A 36 -31.99 3.83 31.49
C PHE A 36 -32.08 4.94 30.44
N LEU A 37 -33.28 5.14 29.90
CA LEU A 37 -33.57 6.22 28.95
C LEU A 37 -34.15 7.41 29.71
N ASN A 38 -33.34 8.45 29.91
CA ASN A 38 -33.84 9.73 30.41
C ASN A 38 -34.39 10.54 29.23
N SER A 39 -35.64 11.03 29.30
CA SER A 39 -36.24 11.80 28.18
C SER A 39 -35.67 13.21 28.04
N ASP A 40 -34.86 13.65 29.00
CA ASP A 40 -34.37 15.02 29.06
C ASP A 40 -32.82 15.00 29.02
N ASP A 41 -32.29 15.43 27.87
CA ASP A 41 -30.88 15.70 27.58
C ASP A 41 -29.84 14.56 27.55
N VAL A 42 -28.85 14.75 26.66
CA VAL A 42 -27.91 13.82 26.01
C VAL A 42 -26.82 13.21 26.93
N HIS A 43 -27.16 12.81 28.16
CA HIS A 43 -26.19 12.19 29.09
C HIS A 43 -26.68 10.82 29.59
N ILE A 44 -26.02 9.74 29.14
CA ILE A 44 -26.28 8.37 29.60
C ILE A 44 -25.38 8.07 30.81
N TYR A 45 -25.98 7.97 31.99
CA TYR A 45 -25.31 7.50 33.20
C TYR A 45 -25.30 5.96 33.25
N HIS A 46 -24.11 5.36 33.39
CA HIS A 46 -23.95 3.91 33.56
C HIS A 46 -23.43 3.62 34.97
N HIS A 47 -24.07 2.68 35.67
CA HIS A 47 -23.69 2.29 37.02
C HIS A 47 -23.05 0.89 36.97
N HIS A 48 -21.80 0.78 37.39
CA HIS A 48 -21.09 -0.49 37.51
C HIS A 48 -21.29 -1.07 38.92
N ASN A 49 -22.16 -2.07 39.07
CA ASN A 49 -22.16 -2.93 40.24
C ASN A 49 -21.29 -4.15 39.98
N ARG A 50 -20.16 -4.25 40.71
CA ARG A 50 -19.42 -5.51 40.85
C ARG A 50 -20.28 -6.48 41.69
N PRO A 51 -20.42 -7.76 41.31
CA PRO A 51 -21.21 -8.70 42.11
C PRO A 51 -20.57 -8.86 43.49
N ALA A 52 -21.39 -8.64 44.53
CA ALA A 52 -21.03 -8.87 45.91
C ALA A 52 -20.79 -10.37 46.14
N GLY A 53 -19.62 -10.72 46.66
CA GLY A 53 -19.33 -12.06 47.13
C GLY A 53 -20.22 -12.43 48.32
N TYR A 54 -20.75 -13.66 48.28
CA TYR A 54 -21.39 -14.29 49.43
C TYR A 54 -20.40 -14.33 50.60
N SER A 55 -20.76 -13.68 51.71
CA SER A 55 -20.03 -13.77 52.97
C SER A 55 -20.83 -14.65 53.94
N SER A 56 -20.57 -15.95 53.89
CA SER A 56 -20.80 -16.85 55.02
C SER A 56 -19.44 -17.14 55.66
N SER A 57 -19.15 -16.48 56.79
CA SER A 57 -17.95 -16.80 57.57
C SER A 57 -18.21 -18.05 58.42
N PRO A 58 -17.42 -19.14 58.30
CA PRO A 58 -17.33 -20.19 59.30
C PRO A 58 -16.53 -19.68 60.51
N PRO A 59 -16.57 -20.36 61.68
CA PRO A 59 -15.88 -19.89 62.88
C PRO A 59 -14.36 -19.91 62.64
N VAL A 60 -13.75 -18.73 62.57
CA VAL A 60 -12.31 -18.58 62.33
C VAL A 60 -11.57 -18.68 63.66
N ASN A 61 -10.66 -19.65 63.73
CA ASN A 61 -9.65 -19.79 64.78
C ASN A 61 -8.93 -18.43 64.98
N SER A 62 -8.95 -17.90 66.21
CA SER A 62 -8.54 -16.54 66.55
C SER A 62 -7.05 -16.21 66.27
N ARG A 63 -6.24 -17.21 65.89
CA ARG A 63 -4.85 -17.02 65.45
C ARG A 63 -4.64 -17.04 63.93
N LEU A 64 -5.62 -17.51 63.16
CA LEU A 64 -5.56 -17.55 61.69
C LEU A 64 -5.41 -16.16 61.03
N PRO A 65 -6.13 -15.09 61.44
CA PRO A 65 -5.96 -13.78 60.83
C PRO A 65 -4.55 -13.20 61.10
N LEU A 66 -3.92 -13.55 62.23
CA LEU A 66 -2.56 -13.15 62.54
C LEU A 66 -1.53 -13.84 61.61
N TYR A 67 -1.69 -15.14 61.34
CA TYR A 67 -0.81 -15.84 60.39
C TYR A 67 -1.01 -15.40 58.93
N ILE A 68 -2.23 -15.04 58.54
CA ILE A 68 -2.50 -14.46 57.22
C ILE A 68 -1.85 -13.08 57.10
N LEU A 69 -1.88 -12.27 58.16
CA LEU A 69 -1.26 -10.95 58.17
C LEU A 69 0.27 -11.04 58.16
N ILE A 70 0.85 -11.95 58.96
CA ILE A 70 2.29 -12.26 58.93
C ILE A 70 2.69 -12.81 57.56
N GLY A 71 1.89 -13.70 56.97
CA GLY A 71 2.13 -14.26 55.64
C GLY A 71 2.05 -13.21 54.53
N ALA A 72 1.09 -12.28 54.61
CA ALA A 72 0.96 -11.19 53.65
C ALA A 72 2.12 -10.19 53.76
N VAL A 73 2.54 -9.83 54.98
CA VAL A 73 3.71 -8.98 55.20
C VAL A 73 4.97 -9.67 54.72
N PHE A 74 5.15 -10.96 55.01
CA PHE A 74 6.28 -11.74 54.52
C PHE A 74 6.27 -11.84 53.00
N PHE A 75 5.12 -12.04 52.38
CA PHE A 75 4.98 -12.08 50.92
C PHE A 75 5.32 -10.73 50.27
N ILE A 76 4.90 -9.61 50.87
CA ILE A 76 5.27 -8.26 50.40
C ILE A 76 6.78 -8.04 50.54
N VAL A 77 7.39 -8.46 51.66
CA VAL A 77 8.84 -8.37 51.86
C VAL A 77 9.60 -9.25 50.88
N VAL A 78 9.12 -10.46 50.59
CA VAL A 78 9.71 -11.36 49.59
C VAL A 78 9.56 -10.78 48.18
N VAL A 79 8.39 -10.26 47.80
CA VAL A 79 8.20 -9.60 46.50
C VAL A 79 9.08 -8.35 46.39
N TYR A 80 9.24 -7.58 47.47
CA TYR A 80 10.13 -6.43 47.51
C TYR A 80 11.61 -6.85 47.35
N PHE A 81 12.08 -7.87 48.08
CA PHE A 81 13.44 -8.38 47.96
C PHE A 81 13.72 -9.04 46.61
N VAL A 82 12.77 -9.80 46.06
CA VAL A 82 12.85 -10.38 44.71
C VAL A 82 12.90 -9.25 43.68
N SER A 83 12.07 -8.21 43.82
CA SER A 83 12.14 -7.03 42.94
C SER A 83 13.46 -6.28 43.06
N MET A 84 14.13 -6.30 44.22
CA MET A 84 15.45 -5.72 44.45
C MET A 84 16.58 -6.57 43.85
N LEU A 85 16.47 -7.91 43.89
CA LEU A 85 17.40 -8.86 43.28
C LEU A 85 17.26 -8.94 41.74
N PHE A 86 16.07 -8.64 41.22
CA PHE A 86 15.76 -8.55 39.78
C PHE A 86 15.65 -7.11 39.27
N GLN A 87 16.19 -6.12 39.99
CA GLN A 87 16.48 -4.85 39.32
C GLN A 87 17.57 -5.13 38.28
N PRO A 88 17.33 -4.87 36.98
CA PRO A 88 18.44 -4.83 36.04
C PRO A 88 19.44 -3.85 36.64
N LYS A 89 20.70 -4.28 36.83
CA LYS A 89 21.77 -3.37 37.24
C LYS A 89 21.64 -2.18 36.30
N ARG A 90 21.18 -1.03 36.83
CA ARG A 90 21.47 0.23 36.19
C ARG A 90 22.96 0.34 36.31
N SER A 91 23.64 -0.16 35.29
CA SER A 91 24.97 0.25 34.97
C SER A 91 24.87 1.76 34.84
N SER A 92 25.20 2.46 35.93
CA SER A 92 25.81 3.77 35.85
C SER A 92 27.15 3.55 35.17
N THR A 93 27.12 3.26 33.88
CA THR A 93 28.24 3.56 33.03
C THR A 93 28.15 5.06 32.82
N ASN A 94 28.93 5.76 33.65
CA ASN A 94 29.64 6.95 33.24
C ASN A 94 30.42 6.60 31.96
N THR A 95 29.70 6.51 30.85
CA THR A 95 30.27 6.42 29.52
C THR A 95 30.19 7.83 29.00
N TYR A 96 31.32 8.51 29.08
CA TYR A 96 31.75 9.50 28.10
C TYR A 96 30.95 9.36 26.82
N TYR A 97 30.32 10.45 26.37
CA TYR A 97 29.76 10.66 25.04
C TYR A 97 30.31 9.68 23.99
N THR A 98 29.74 8.49 23.92
CA THR A 98 29.79 7.70 22.71
C THR A 98 28.66 8.28 21.89
N ASN A 99 29.02 8.97 20.81
CA ASN A 99 28.09 9.49 19.82
C ASN A 99 27.11 8.38 19.38
N THR A 100 26.01 8.19 20.12
CA THR A 100 24.81 7.57 19.59
C THR A 100 24.26 8.62 18.66
N THR A 101 24.71 8.58 17.42
CA THR A 101 24.13 9.35 16.33
C THR A 101 22.63 9.11 16.38
N TYR A 102 21.87 10.13 16.77
CA TYR A 102 20.42 10.12 16.67
C TYR A 102 20.11 9.94 15.18
N LYS A 103 19.77 8.71 14.76
CA LYS A 103 19.30 8.47 13.40
C LYS A 103 17.90 9.05 13.33
N ALA A 104 17.78 10.19 12.65
CA ALA A 104 16.48 10.72 12.29
C ALA A 104 15.69 9.67 11.48
N PRO A 105 14.35 9.61 11.63
CA PRO A 105 13.53 8.70 10.84
C PRO A 105 13.77 8.93 9.34
N ARG A 106 13.86 7.82 8.58
CA ARG A 106 14.16 7.83 7.16
C ARG A 106 13.07 8.58 6.39
N SER A 107 13.47 9.54 5.57
CA SER A 107 12.53 10.27 4.70
C SER A 107 12.36 9.54 3.38
N PHE A 108 11.21 8.90 3.17
CA PHE A 108 10.89 8.18 1.93
C PHE A 108 10.29 9.09 0.87
N TYR A 109 10.74 8.94 -0.37
CA TYR A 109 10.30 9.78 -1.50
C TYR A 109 9.90 8.97 -2.73
N SER A 110 10.19 7.67 -2.78
CA SER A 110 9.75 6.79 -3.86
C SER A 110 9.48 5.40 -3.35
N SER A 111 8.47 4.76 -3.92
CA SER A 111 8.03 3.43 -3.53
C SER A 111 7.41 2.71 -4.72
N PHE A 112 7.45 1.39 -4.70
CA PHE A 112 6.94 0.56 -5.78
C PHE A 112 6.66 -0.86 -5.29
N VAL A 113 5.59 -1.49 -5.77
CA VAL A 113 5.31 -2.90 -5.50
C VAL A 113 5.61 -3.76 -6.75
N TYR A 114 6.31 -4.87 -6.55
CA TYR A 114 6.63 -5.82 -7.61
C TYR A 114 6.66 -7.25 -7.08
N THR A 115 6.68 -8.23 -7.97
CA THR A 115 6.81 -9.65 -7.60
C THR A 115 8.25 -10.09 -7.77
N ASN A 116 8.84 -10.67 -6.73
CA ASN A 116 10.16 -11.29 -6.85
C ASN A 116 10.07 -12.48 -7.81
N THR A 117 10.88 -12.50 -8.86
CA THR A 117 10.76 -13.50 -9.94
C THR A 117 11.34 -14.87 -9.58
N VAL A 118 12.03 -15.00 -8.45
CA VAL A 118 12.52 -16.29 -7.94
C VAL A 118 11.51 -16.89 -6.96
N THR A 119 11.04 -16.11 -5.98
CA THR A 119 10.14 -16.63 -4.94
C THR A 119 8.66 -16.58 -5.35
N GLY A 120 8.29 -15.68 -6.26
CA GLY A 120 6.90 -15.41 -6.63
C GLY A 120 6.13 -14.62 -5.57
N GLU A 121 6.83 -14.08 -4.57
CA GLU A 121 6.24 -13.29 -3.48
C GLU A 121 6.25 -11.78 -3.79
N PRO A 122 5.27 -11.03 -3.27
CA PRO A 122 5.21 -9.58 -3.45
C PRO A 122 6.22 -8.86 -2.55
N VAL A 123 6.95 -7.92 -3.15
CA VAL A 123 7.98 -7.10 -2.50
C VAL A 123 7.58 -5.63 -2.60
N TYR A 124 7.64 -4.93 -1.47
CA TYR A 124 7.48 -3.50 -1.38
C TYR A 124 8.85 -2.82 -1.31
N LEU A 125 9.23 -2.16 -2.40
CA LEU A 125 10.41 -1.29 -2.48
C LEU A 125 10.06 0.08 -1.91
N ARG A 126 10.92 0.56 -1.01
CA ARG A 126 10.87 1.92 -0.46
C ARG A 126 12.25 2.55 -0.57
N MET A 127 12.29 3.76 -1.13
CA MET A 127 13.52 4.53 -1.28
C MET A 127 13.44 5.81 -0.47
N GLY A 128 14.46 6.02 0.36
CA GLY A 128 14.48 7.12 1.31
C GLY A 128 15.87 7.40 1.86
N THR A 129 16.03 8.58 2.44
CA THR A 129 17.33 9.05 2.95
C THR A 129 17.40 8.98 4.47
N ASP A 130 18.48 8.39 4.99
CA ASP A 130 18.90 8.56 6.39
C ASP A 130 19.78 9.80 6.51
N TYR A 131 19.53 10.58 7.56
CA TYR A 131 20.46 11.64 7.97
C TYR A 131 21.32 11.11 9.12
N ILE A 132 22.63 11.10 8.90
CA ILE A 132 23.63 10.70 9.86
C ILE A 132 24.31 11.97 10.36
N ASP A 133 23.97 12.38 11.57
CA ASP A 133 24.70 13.43 12.26
C ASP A 133 26.13 12.94 12.57
N LYS A 134 27.16 13.65 12.10
CA LYS A 134 28.57 13.34 12.39
C LYS A 134 29.16 14.27 13.46
N GLY A 135 28.34 15.12 14.09
CA GLY A 135 28.78 16.16 15.01
C GLY A 135 29.47 17.33 14.32
N ASN A 136 29.79 18.39 15.07
CA ASN A 136 30.46 19.60 14.57
C ASN A 136 29.77 20.28 13.37
N ASN A 137 28.42 20.32 13.34
CA ASN A 137 27.62 20.80 12.21
C ASN A 137 27.88 20.08 10.87
N HIS A 138 28.47 18.89 10.90
CA HIS A 138 28.61 18.03 9.74
C HIS A 138 27.63 16.87 9.84
N GLY A 139 26.82 16.68 8.80
CA GLY A 139 25.97 15.50 8.64
C GLY A 139 26.18 14.89 7.27
N GLU A 140 26.01 13.58 7.17
CA GLU A 140 26.01 12.83 5.92
C GLU A 140 24.60 12.28 5.64
N GLN A 141 24.30 12.11 4.36
CA GLN A 141 23.07 11.46 3.93
C GLN A 141 23.39 10.16 3.21
N GLU A 142 22.70 9.11 3.64
CA GLU A 142 22.72 7.82 2.99
C GLU A 142 21.38 7.61 2.30
N LEU A 143 21.42 7.35 0.98
CA LEU A 143 20.24 6.95 0.25
C LEU A 143 20.09 5.43 0.37
N HIS A 144 18.90 4.98 0.75
CA HIS A 144 18.61 3.57 0.93
C HIS A 144 17.46 3.11 0.04
N ALA A 145 17.57 1.86 -0.43
CA ALA A 145 16.51 1.08 -1.03
C ALA A 145 16.19 -0.10 -0.11
N GLN A 146 15.05 -0.04 0.58
CA GLN A 146 14.52 -1.10 1.42
C GLN A 146 13.53 -1.96 0.66
N PHE A 147 13.72 -3.27 0.76
CA PHE A 147 12.87 -4.27 0.15
C PHE A 147 12.18 -5.05 1.26
N ASN A 148 10.87 -4.92 1.36
CA ASN A 148 10.08 -5.53 2.42
C ASN A 148 9.17 -6.59 1.80
N ASN A 149 9.04 -7.74 2.42
CA ASN A 149 8.10 -8.76 1.99
C ASN A 149 6.68 -8.31 2.36
N ALA A 150 5.83 -8.04 1.38
CA ALA A 150 4.49 -7.50 1.64
C ALA A 150 3.55 -8.52 2.30
N LEU A 151 3.86 -9.83 2.26
CA LEU A 151 3.04 -10.86 2.91
C LEU A 151 3.14 -10.84 4.44
N ASN A 152 4.29 -10.44 4.97
CA ASN A 152 4.57 -10.52 6.42
C ASN A 152 5.25 -9.26 7.00
N GLY A 153 5.50 -8.25 6.18
CA GLY A 153 6.13 -6.98 6.57
C GLY A 153 7.62 -7.08 6.90
N LYS A 154 8.26 -8.25 6.76
CA LYS A 154 9.67 -8.42 7.11
C LYS A 154 10.58 -7.74 6.09
N LEU A 155 11.56 -7.00 6.58
CA LEU A 155 12.66 -6.50 5.76
C LEU A 155 13.43 -7.68 5.15
N ILE A 156 13.49 -7.73 3.83
CA ILE A 156 14.28 -8.71 3.07
C ILE A 156 15.72 -8.23 3.00
N THR A 157 15.90 -6.98 2.58
CA THR A 157 17.22 -6.34 2.51
C THR A 157 17.09 -4.82 2.50
N ASP A 158 18.12 -4.14 3.00
CA ASP A 158 18.33 -2.70 2.89
C ASP A 158 19.64 -2.48 2.13
N ARG A 159 19.59 -1.70 1.03
CA ARG A 159 20.73 -1.42 0.16
C ARG A 159 21.05 0.06 0.21
N ILE A 160 22.31 0.39 0.49
CA ILE A 160 22.80 1.77 0.34
C ILE A 160 23.07 2.02 -1.15
N ILE A 161 22.46 3.08 -1.68
CA ILE A 161 22.70 3.56 -3.04
C ILE A 161 23.92 4.48 -3.00
N THR A 162 25.03 3.99 -3.52
CA THR A 162 26.32 4.70 -3.53
C THR A 162 26.50 5.61 -4.75
N ASP A 163 25.56 5.60 -5.68
CA ASP A 163 25.61 6.48 -6.84
C ASP A 163 25.46 7.95 -6.41
N ASP A 164 26.47 8.76 -6.72
CA ASP A 164 26.55 10.15 -6.27
C ASP A 164 25.47 11.05 -6.90
N VAL A 165 25.00 10.74 -8.11
CA VAL A 165 23.97 11.53 -8.80
C VAL A 165 22.63 11.31 -8.12
N GLN A 166 22.29 10.05 -7.83
CA GLN A 166 21.08 9.69 -7.08
C GLN A 166 21.12 10.22 -5.65
N ARG A 167 22.28 10.12 -4.98
CA ARG A 167 22.45 10.56 -3.59
C ARG A 167 22.27 12.07 -3.42
N LYS A 168 22.77 12.89 -4.36
CA LYS A 168 22.74 14.36 -4.25
C LYS A 168 21.39 14.95 -4.65
N ASN A 169 20.77 14.44 -5.70
CA ASN A 169 19.61 15.11 -6.30
C ASN A 169 18.26 14.66 -5.70
N ARG A 170 18.21 13.54 -4.96
CA ARG A 170 16.99 12.99 -4.31
C ARG A 170 15.76 12.95 -5.22
N CYS A 171 15.98 12.61 -6.48
CA CYS A 171 14.92 12.69 -7.48
C CYS A 171 13.85 11.63 -7.22
N SER A 172 12.59 12.02 -7.33
CA SER A 172 11.49 11.05 -7.39
C SER A 172 11.72 10.08 -8.55
N LEU A 173 11.47 8.81 -8.30
CA LEU A 173 11.56 7.77 -9.31
C LEU A 173 10.18 7.46 -9.88
N THR A 174 10.07 7.51 -11.20
CA THR A 174 8.90 6.99 -11.91
C THR A 174 9.24 5.58 -12.36
N PHE A 175 8.43 4.58 -12.01
CA PHE A 175 8.65 3.18 -12.38
C PHE A 175 7.77 2.76 -13.57
N LYS A 176 8.26 1.83 -14.37
CA LYS A 176 7.49 1.16 -15.42
C LYS A 176 7.94 -0.28 -15.63
N THR A 177 6.95 -1.17 -15.68
CA THR A 177 7.15 -2.59 -15.97
C THR A 177 6.99 -2.86 -17.46
N TYR A 178 7.99 -3.50 -18.06
CA TYR A 178 7.96 -3.98 -19.44
C TYR A 178 7.77 -5.50 -19.52
N ALA A 179 8.28 -6.21 -18.52
CA ALA A 179 8.11 -7.64 -18.28
C ALA A 179 8.35 -7.94 -16.79
N PRO A 180 7.97 -9.12 -16.25
CA PRO A 180 8.20 -9.46 -14.84
C PRO A 180 9.67 -9.33 -14.38
N ASN A 181 10.62 -9.52 -15.29
CA ASN A 181 12.06 -9.39 -15.07
C ASN A 181 12.67 -8.11 -15.70
N MET A 182 11.85 -7.19 -16.18
CA MET A 182 12.29 -5.94 -16.82
C MET A 182 11.44 -4.79 -16.31
N ILE A 183 11.88 -4.23 -15.18
CA ILE A 183 11.27 -3.06 -14.55
C ILE A 183 12.33 -1.97 -14.53
N TYR A 184 12.01 -0.82 -15.10
CA TYR A 184 12.86 0.35 -15.09
C TYR A 184 12.27 1.46 -14.24
N ALA A 185 13.14 2.31 -13.71
CA ALA A 185 12.76 3.58 -13.14
C ALA A 185 13.56 4.71 -13.79
N ILE A 186 12.91 5.84 -14.03
CA ILE A 186 13.58 7.07 -14.45
C ILE A 186 13.78 7.94 -13.22
N GLY A 187 15.04 8.30 -12.94
CA GLY A 187 15.44 9.24 -11.92
C GLY A 187 16.10 10.47 -12.53
N CYS A 188 15.87 11.65 -11.93
CA CYS A 188 16.44 12.93 -12.36
C CYS A 188 16.24 13.26 -13.84
N ASN A 189 15.20 12.69 -14.46
CA ASN A 189 14.89 12.78 -15.88
C ASN A 189 15.97 12.28 -16.84
N ASN A 190 17.13 11.80 -16.41
CA ASN A 190 18.22 11.40 -17.32
C ASN A 190 18.90 10.09 -16.91
N THR A 191 18.52 9.54 -15.75
CA THR A 191 19.09 8.30 -15.23
C THR A 191 18.06 7.17 -15.37
N LEU A 192 18.49 6.08 -16.00
CA LEU A 192 17.71 4.85 -16.11
C LEU A 192 18.21 3.84 -15.09
N LEU A 193 17.36 3.53 -14.10
CA LEU A 193 17.62 2.51 -13.11
C LEU A 193 16.90 1.22 -13.49
N ALA A 194 17.54 0.07 -13.31
CA ALA A 194 16.94 -1.25 -13.42
C ALA A 194 16.67 -1.82 -12.02
N LEU A 195 15.44 -2.29 -11.81
CA LEU A 195 15.07 -3.07 -10.65
C LEU A 195 15.33 -4.56 -10.93
N ASP A 196 16.32 -5.13 -10.26
CA ASP A 196 16.60 -6.56 -10.27
C ASP A 196 15.56 -7.28 -9.39
N THR A 197 14.51 -7.78 -10.04
CA THR A 197 13.40 -8.46 -9.35
C THR A 197 13.77 -9.84 -8.80
N ARG A 198 14.96 -10.36 -9.11
CA ARG A 198 15.43 -11.64 -8.56
C ARG A 198 16.15 -11.41 -7.24
N ASN A 199 17.06 -10.44 -7.21
CA ASN A 199 17.97 -10.21 -6.09
C ASN A 199 17.54 -9.06 -5.16
N ASN A 200 16.43 -8.39 -5.47
CA ASN A 200 15.94 -7.22 -4.74
C ASN A 200 17.01 -6.13 -4.67
N ASP A 201 17.39 -5.63 -5.85
CA ASP A 201 18.43 -4.62 -6.00
C ASP A 201 18.02 -3.59 -7.06
N ILE A 202 18.59 -2.39 -7.00
CA ILE A 202 18.35 -1.33 -7.98
C ILE A 202 19.67 -0.72 -8.44
N LYS A 203 19.90 -0.67 -9.75
CA LYS A 203 21.19 -0.26 -10.33
C LYS A 203 20.99 0.74 -11.44
N ASP A 204 21.90 1.71 -11.54
CA ASP A 204 22.00 2.54 -12.73
C ASP A 204 22.51 1.72 -13.91
N VAL A 205 21.70 1.65 -14.96
CA VAL A 205 21.99 0.92 -16.20
C VAL A 205 22.03 1.86 -17.40
N THR A 206 22.02 3.18 -17.20
CA THR A 206 21.96 4.19 -18.27
C THR A 206 23.05 3.95 -19.31
N GLN A 207 24.31 3.86 -18.85
CA GLN A 207 25.44 3.60 -19.74
C GLN A 207 25.40 2.19 -20.33
N GLU A 208 25.05 1.19 -19.53
CA GLU A 208 24.99 -0.21 -19.99
C GLU A 208 24.00 -0.39 -21.15
N VAL A 209 22.83 0.23 -21.04
CA VAL A 209 21.74 0.16 -22.02
C VAL A 209 22.06 0.97 -23.27
N PHE A 210 22.63 2.17 -23.12
CA PHE A 210 22.75 3.11 -24.24
C PHE A 210 24.11 3.12 -24.96
N LYS A 211 25.18 2.57 -24.37
CA LYS A 211 26.53 2.59 -24.97
C LYS A 211 26.63 1.96 -26.36
N SER A 212 25.74 1.03 -26.71
CA SER A 212 25.77 0.34 -28.01
C SER A 212 25.15 1.17 -29.14
N PHE A 213 24.50 2.29 -28.83
CA PHE A 213 23.87 3.16 -29.83
C PHE A 213 24.76 4.36 -30.09
N SER A 214 25.41 4.40 -31.26
CA SER A 214 26.29 5.51 -31.64
C SER A 214 25.58 6.86 -31.66
N GLN A 215 24.25 6.87 -31.88
CA GLN A 215 23.41 8.07 -31.83
C GLN A 215 23.33 8.71 -30.42
N LEU A 216 23.66 7.94 -29.38
CA LEU A 216 23.62 8.37 -27.98
C LEU A 216 25.04 8.54 -27.41
N SER A 217 26.08 8.58 -28.26
CA SER A 217 27.48 8.71 -27.81
C SER A 217 27.77 10.03 -27.11
N SER A 218 27.02 11.09 -27.42
CA SER A 218 27.11 12.37 -26.72
C SER A 218 26.55 12.31 -25.28
N GLY A 219 25.87 11.22 -24.92
CA GLY A 219 25.24 11.01 -23.62
C GLY A 219 23.73 11.23 -23.65
N VAL A 220 23.08 10.95 -22.52
CA VAL A 220 21.63 11.08 -22.34
C VAL A 220 21.32 12.38 -21.59
N ALA A 221 20.58 13.26 -22.24
CA ALA A 221 20.09 14.50 -21.64
C ALA A 221 18.76 14.29 -20.92
N ARG A 222 17.87 13.48 -21.51
CA ARG A 222 16.51 13.26 -20.97
C ARG A 222 15.95 11.88 -21.33
N LEU A 223 15.15 11.34 -20.43
CA LEU A 223 14.40 10.11 -20.51
C LEU A 223 12.95 10.39 -20.09
N ASP A 224 12.00 9.88 -20.88
CA ASP A 224 10.59 9.88 -20.51
C ASP A 224 9.96 8.53 -20.89
N PHE A 225 9.13 7.97 -20.02
CA PHE A 225 8.32 6.81 -20.40
C PHE A 225 7.17 7.24 -21.30
N ASP A 226 6.95 6.46 -22.37
CA ASP A 226 5.70 6.57 -23.12
C ASP A 226 4.59 5.85 -22.35
N TYR A 227 3.51 6.51 -21.95
CA TYR A 227 2.49 5.85 -21.11
C TYR A 227 1.59 4.87 -21.89
N TYR A 228 1.60 4.91 -23.22
CA TYR A 228 0.71 4.09 -24.06
C TYR A 228 1.44 2.94 -24.76
N LYS A 229 2.73 3.10 -25.02
CA LYS A 229 3.57 2.12 -25.72
C LYS A 229 4.69 1.62 -24.82
N ALA A 230 5.19 0.42 -25.08
CA ALA A 230 6.35 -0.16 -24.39
C ALA A 230 7.67 0.50 -24.84
N ILE A 231 7.77 1.83 -24.72
CA ILE A 231 8.85 2.67 -25.26
C ILE A 231 9.41 3.58 -24.14
N ILE A 232 10.69 3.94 -24.27
CA ILE A 232 11.37 5.03 -23.57
C ILE A 232 11.76 6.08 -24.62
N LYS A 233 11.32 7.32 -24.45
CA LYS A 233 11.80 8.44 -25.24
C LYS A 233 13.14 8.89 -24.66
N VAL A 234 14.16 8.98 -25.51
CA VAL A 234 15.54 9.28 -25.10
C VAL A 234 16.02 10.50 -25.89
N MET A 235 16.41 11.56 -25.21
CA MET A 235 17.03 12.74 -25.81
C MET A 235 18.51 12.72 -25.50
N ASN A 236 19.35 12.88 -26.53
CA ASN A 236 20.79 12.98 -26.36
C ASN A 236 21.22 14.41 -25.96
N ASN A 237 22.49 14.60 -25.63
CA ASN A 237 23.05 15.91 -25.25
C ASN A 237 23.11 16.94 -26.39
N GLU A 238 22.81 16.54 -27.62
CA GLU A 238 22.67 17.43 -28.78
C GLU A 238 21.21 17.87 -29.01
N GLY A 239 20.28 17.44 -28.14
CA GLY A 239 18.85 17.77 -28.23
C GLY A 239 18.07 16.91 -29.23
N VAL A 240 18.68 15.85 -29.78
CA VAL A 240 18.00 14.93 -30.70
C VAL A 240 17.28 13.83 -29.90
N SER A 241 16.00 13.63 -30.20
CA SER A 241 15.16 12.64 -29.52
C SER A 241 15.01 11.35 -30.34
N TYR A 242 14.95 10.23 -29.63
CA TYR A 242 14.84 8.86 -30.15
C TYR A 242 13.79 8.07 -29.36
N TYR A 243 13.34 6.96 -29.95
CA TYR A 243 12.40 6.02 -29.36
C TYR A 243 13.10 4.69 -29.14
N TYR A 244 13.34 4.35 -27.87
CA TYR A 244 13.96 3.10 -27.45
C TYR A 244 12.91 2.07 -27.05
N PHE A 245 13.04 0.85 -27.56
CA PHE A 245 12.20 -0.31 -27.23
C PHE A 245 13.00 -1.25 -26.31
N PRO A 246 12.77 -1.23 -25.00
CA PRO A 246 13.50 -2.05 -24.02
C PRO A 246 13.56 -3.54 -24.33
N THR A 247 12.41 -4.15 -24.63
CA THR A 247 12.29 -5.59 -24.86
C THR A 247 12.98 -6.04 -26.15
N LEU A 248 13.06 -5.15 -27.15
CA LEU A 248 13.69 -5.41 -28.44
C LEU A 248 15.15 -4.94 -28.48
N LYS A 249 15.61 -4.17 -27.49
CA LYS A 249 16.89 -3.45 -27.48
C LYS A 249 17.12 -2.68 -28.79
N LYS A 250 16.08 -1.96 -29.24
CA LYS A 250 16.07 -1.27 -30.53
C LYS A 250 15.84 0.22 -30.35
N LEU A 251 16.60 1.04 -31.07
CA LEU A 251 16.46 2.49 -31.09
C LEU A 251 16.03 2.94 -32.49
N VAL A 252 15.03 3.81 -32.57
CA VAL A 252 14.59 4.45 -33.82
C VAL A 252 14.45 5.95 -33.63
N GLN A 253 14.54 6.72 -34.71
CA GLN A 253 14.62 8.18 -34.62
C GLN A 253 13.26 8.86 -34.77
N THR A 254 12.41 8.34 -35.66
CA THR A 254 11.15 9.01 -35.98
C THR A 254 9.95 8.29 -35.38
N GLU A 255 8.88 9.05 -35.15
CA GLU A 255 7.61 8.49 -34.68
C GLU A 255 7.02 7.48 -35.67
N ALA A 256 7.17 7.73 -36.98
CA ALA A 256 6.73 6.79 -38.02
C ALA A 256 7.47 5.45 -37.93
N GLN A 257 8.79 5.46 -37.74
CA GLN A 257 9.57 4.24 -37.53
C GLN A 257 9.15 3.52 -36.24
N SER A 258 8.91 4.29 -35.16
CA SER A 258 8.44 3.76 -33.88
C SER A 258 7.09 3.06 -34.02
N THR A 259 6.12 3.69 -34.70
CA THR A 259 4.81 3.10 -34.97
C THR A 259 4.94 1.84 -35.82
N GLU A 260 5.80 1.83 -36.83
CA GLU A 260 6.03 0.64 -37.67
C GLU A 260 6.66 -0.53 -36.89
N VAL A 261 7.63 -0.26 -36.01
CA VAL A 261 8.19 -1.27 -35.10
C VAL A 261 7.11 -1.79 -34.15
N TYR A 262 6.33 -0.89 -33.56
CA TYR A 262 5.25 -1.27 -32.64
C TYR A 262 4.23 -2.18 -33.32
N ARG A 263 3.81 -1.84 -34.54
CA ARG A 263 2.88 -2.62 -35.36
C ARG A 263 3.39 -4.01 -35.74
N LYS A 264 4.68 -4.11 -36.09
CA LYS A 264 5.29 -5.37 -36.53
C LYS A 264 5.58 -6.32 -35.38
N GLU A 265 6.18 -5.80 -34.32
CA GLU A 265 6.80 -6.60 -33.27
C GLU A 265 5.86 -6.85 -32.09
N PHE A 266 4.86 -5.98 -31.89
CA PHE A 266 3.90 -6.10 -30.80
C PHE A 266 2.54 -6.52 -31.33
N ASN A 267 1.76 -7.20 -30.49
CA ASN A 267 0.37 -7.50 -30.75
C ASN A 267 -0.46 -6.84 -29.65
N PRO A 268 -0.81 -5.55 -29.79
CA PRO A 268 -1.46 -4.81 -28.71
C PRO A 268 -2.81 -5.44 -28.39
N HIS A 269 -2.90 -5.95 -27.17
CA HIS A 269 -4.13 -6.42 -26.54
C HIS A 269 -4.15 -5.84 -25.15
N TYR A 270 -5.09 -4.94 -24.91
CA TYR A 270 -5.17 -4.17 -23.68
C TYR A 270 -6.60 -3.75 -23.40
N PHE A 271 -6.82 -3.26 -22.18
CA PHE A 271 -8.09 -2.76 -21.69
C PHE A 271 -7.99 -1.27 -21.41
N GLU A 272 -9.01 -0.51 -21.80
CA GLU A 272 -9.12 0.93 -21.55
C GLU A 272 -10.55 1.28 -21.13
N PHE A 273 -10.70 2.36 -20.36
CA PHE A 273 -11.99 3.02 -20.26
C PHE A 273 -12.13 4.01 -21.42
N GLY A 274 -13.26 3.95 -22.11
CA GLY A 274 -13.52 4.82 -23.25
C GLY A 274 -14.96 4.66 -23.73
N TYR A 275 -15.24 5.17 -24.93
CA TYR A 275 -16.58 5.15 -25.50
C TYR A 275 -16.54 4.58 -26.92
N ASN A 276 -17.43 3.63 -27.22
CA ASN A 276 -17.46 2.91 -28.50
C ASN A 276 -18.44 3.51 -29.54
N GLY A 277 -18.79 4.79 -29.42
CA GLY A 277 -19.69 5.47 -30.35
C GLY A 277 -19.15 6.81 -30.86
N SER A 278 -20.06 7.62 -31.43
CA SER A 278 -19.72 8.92 -32.02
C SER A 278 -19.21 9.93 -30.98
N PHE A 279 -18.23 10.76 -31.36
CA PHE A 279 -17.81 11.89 -30.55
C PHE A 279 -18.93 12.92 -30.29
N PHE A 280 -20.05 12.87 -31.01
CA PHE A 280 -21.17 13.79 -30.80
C PHE A 280 -22.37 13.15 -30.08
N ASP A 281 -22.20 11.98 -29.46
CA ASP A 281 -23.24 11.45 -28.57
C ASP A 281 -23.27 12.24 -27.26
N ASP A 282 -24.42 12.82 -26.93
CA ASP A 282 -24.65 13.52 -25.66
C ASP A 282 -24.85 12.54 -24.48
N ASN A 283 -25.09 11.25 -24.76
CA ASN A 283 -25.29 10.20 -23.76
C ASN A 283 -24.06 9.31 -23.57
N LYS A 284 -22.86 9.82 -23.87
CA LYS A 284 -21.61 9.09 -23.64
C LYS A 284 -21.48 8.65 -22.20
N VAL A 285 -21.23 7.35 -22.04
CA VAL A 285 -20.87 6.74 -20.77
C VAL A 285 -19.55 6.02 -20.94
N ASP A 286 -18.70 6.08 -19.92
CA ASP A 286 -17.47 5.29 -19.91
C ASP A 286 -17.82 3.80 -19.94
N GLN A 287 -17.22 3.10 -20.89
CA GLN A 287 -17.29 1.66 -21.09
C GLN A 287 -15.92 1.07 -20.83
N LEU A 288 -15.89 -0.14 -20.28
CA LEU A 288 -14.66 -0.92 -20.18
C LEU A 288 -14.44 -1.64 -21.50
N LEU A 289 -13.52 -1.16 -22.32
CA LEU A 289 -13.26 -1.68 -23.66
C LEU A 289 -12.07 -2.63 -23.64
N GLU A 290 -12.25 -3.82 -24.22
CA GLU A 290 -11.14 -4.62 -24.71
C GLU A 290 -10.74 -4.12 -26.09
N VAL A 291 -9.46 -3.82 -26.27
CA VAL A 291 -8.90 -3.34 -27.53
C VAL A 291 -7.91 -4.37 -28.05
N ARG A 292 -8.10 -4.78 -29.30
CA ARG A 292 -7.17 -5.60 -30.07
C ARG A 292 -6.87 -4.89 -31.38
N VAL A 293 -5.65 -5.02 -31.87
CA VAL A 293 -5.26 -4.44 -33.17
C VAL A 293 -5.25 -5.55 -34.22
N ASP A 294 -5.98 -5.35 -35.32
CA ASP A 294 -5.89 -6.24 -36.47
C ASP A 294 -4.54 -6.02 -37.19
N LYS A 295 -3.71 -7.05 -37.25
CA LYS A 295 -2.37 -6.95 -37.85
C LYS A 295 -2.38 -6.68 -39.37
N LYS A 296 -3.48 -6.98 -40.06
CA LYS A 296 -3.60 -6.80 -41.51
C LYS A 296 -4.08 -5.40 -41.86
N THR A 297 -5.06 -4.87 -41.14
CA THR A 297 -5.68 -3.57 -41.45
C THR A 297 -5.23 -2.43 -40.55
N ASP A 298 -4.54 -2.73 -39.44
CA ASP A 298 -4.17 -1.78 -38.38
C ASP A 298 -5.39 -1.18 -37.64
N ASP A 299 -6.57 -1.75 -37.85
CA ASP A 299 -7.79 -1.30 -37.19
C ASP A 299 -7.82 -1.75 -35.73
N LYS A 300 -8.25 -0.84 -34.86
CA LYS A 300 -8.58 -1.16 -33.47
C LYS A 300 -9.94 -1.82 -33.42
N ILE A 301 -9.95 -3.12 -33.16
CA ILE A 301 -11.15 -3.88 -32.83
C ILE A 301 -11.45 -3.64 -31.36
N LYS A 302 -12.57 -2.96 -31.08
CA LYS A 302 -13.03 -2.67 -29.72
C LYS A 302 -14.26 -3.50 -29.38
N ARG A 303 -14.28 -4.06 -28.16
CA ARG A 303 -15.43 -4.77 -27.59
C ARG A 303 -15.73 -4.20 -26.21
N ASP A 304 -16.98 -3.82 -25.95
CA ASP A 304 -17.43 -3.53 -24.59
C ASP A 304 -17.38 -4.83 -23.77
N LEU A 305 -16.43 -4.89 -22.83
CA LEU A 305 -16.20 -6.05 -22.00
C LEU A 305 -17.31 -6.22 -20.96
N THR A 306 -17.95 -5.13 -20.53
CA THR A 306 -18.99 -5.16 -19.49
C THR A 306 -20.26 -4.43 -19.93
N PRO A 307 -20.99 -4.96 -20.93
CA PRO A 307 -22.14 -4.27 -21.51
C PRO A 307 -23.19 -3.88 -20.47
N GLY A 308 -23.64 -2.63 -20.53
CA GLY A 308 -24.67 -2.07 -19.65
C GLY A 308 -24.19 -1.68 -18.25
N ARG A 309 -22.91 -1.94 -17.91
CA ARG A 309 -22.34 -1.51 -16.63
C ARG A 309 -21.95 -0.04 -16.67
N LYS A 310 -22.32 0.71 -15.64
CA LYS A 310 -21.93 2.12 -15.45
C LYS A 310 -20.76 2.23 -14.48
N TYR A 311 -19.89 3.19 -14.77
CA TYR A 311 -18.69 3.47 -14.00
C TYR A 311 -18.66 4.93 -13.57
N PHE A 312 -18.14 5.19 -12.37
CA PHE A 312 -17.88 6.55 -11.90
C PHE A 312 -16.37 6.73 -11.78
N ASN A 313 -15.81 7.65 -12.56
CA ASN A 313 -14.37 7.95 -12.62
C ASN A 313 -13.46 6.70 -12.61
N PRO A 314 -13.65 5.78 -13.57
CA PRO A 314 -12.94 4.51 -13.54
C PRO A 314 -11.47 4.63 -13.98
N ASN A 315 -10.62 3.73 -13.49
CA ASN A 315 -9.23 3.59 -13.93
C ASN A 315 -8.80 2.12 -13.96
N ILE A 316 -7.84 1.78 -14.84
CA ILE A 316 -7.18 0.49 -14.87
C ILE A 316 -6.00 0.52 -13.88
N LEU A 317 -6.05 -0.33 -12.86
CA LEU A 317 -4.97 -0.43 -11.86
C LEU A 317 -3.90 -1.44 -12.26
N TYR A 318 -4.32 -2.55 -12.86
CA TYR A 318 -3.43 -3.60 -13.33
C TYR A 318 -4.06 -4.32 -14.51
N GLN A 319 -3.27 -4.66 -15.52
CA GLN A 319 -3.70 -5.53 -16.60
C GLN A 319 -2.55 -6.38 -17.13
N ASP A 320 -2.88 -7.61 -17.49
CA ASP A 320 -2.10 -8.47 -18.38
C ASP A 320 -3.08 -9.25 -19.29
N ALA A 321 -2.60 -10.29 -19.98
CA ALA A 321 -3.42 -11.06 -20.91
C ALA A 321 -4.63 -11.74 -20.24
N ASP A 322 -4.51 -12.11 -18.96
CA ASP A 322 -5.47 -12.96 -18.24
C ASP A 322 -6.10 -12.27 -17.02
N ASN A 323 -5.53 -11.16 -16.56
CA ASN A 323 -5.90 -10.51 -15.31
C ASN A 323 -6.19 -9.04 -15.54
N LEU A 324 -7.28 -8.56 -14.95
CA LEU A 324 -7.67 -7.17 -15.00
C LEU A 324 -8.17 -6.69 -13.63
N LEU A 325 -7.48 -5.70 -13.07
CA LEU A 325 -7.94 -4.94 -11.92
C LEU A 325 -8.34 -3.53 -12.35
N ILE A 326 -9.55 -3.15 -11.97
CA ILE A 326 -10.07 -1.80 -12.16
C ILE A 326 -10.32 -1.14 -10.81
N VAL A 327 -10.33 0.18 -10.81
CA VAL A 327 -10.71 1.02 -9.68
C VAL A 327 -11.86 1.89 -10.12
N VAL A 328 -12.89 1.96 -9.29
CA VAL A 328 -14.10 2.73 -9.59
C VAL A 328 -14.52 3.51 -8.34
N ASN A 329 -14.99 4.74 -8.52
CA ASN A 329 -15.67 5.45 -7.45
C ASN A 329 -17.01 4.74 -7.16
N THR A 330 -17.41 4.65 -5.89
CA THR A 330 -18.70 4.02 -5.54
C THR A 330 -19.91 4.85 -5.96
N THR A 331 -19.75 6.16 -6.10
CA THR A 331 -20.79 7.13 -6.46
C THR A 331 -20.22 8.30 -7.25
N ALA A 332 -21.09 9.18 -7.75
CA ALA A 332 -20.72 10.45 -8.40
C ALA A 332 -20.48 11.61 -7.41
N ALA A 333 -20.37 11.34 -6.10
CA ALA A 333 -20.07 12.38 -5.12
C ALA A 333 -18.68 13.00 -5.37
N ALA A 334 -18.41 14.18 -4.78
CA ALA A 334 -17.14 14.90 -4.95
C ALA A 334 -15.92 14.17 -4.37
N ASP A 335 -16.09 13.44 -3.26
CA ASP A 335 -15.05 12.65 -2.59
C ASP A 335 -15.57 11.26 -2.21
N PRO A 336 -15.83 10.38 -3.19
CA PRO A 336 -16.37 9.06 -2.97
C PRO A 336 -15.23 8.08 -2.62
N PRO A 337 -15.48 7.07 -1.75
CA PRO A 337 -14.54 5.97 -1.64
C PRO A 337 -14.42 5.23 -2.97
N VAL A 338 -13.28 4.58 -3.17
CA VAL A 338 -13.00 3.76 -4.36
C VAL A 338 -13.11 2.28 -4.02
N SER A 339 -13.54 1.48 -4.99
CA SER A 339 -13.55 0.02 -4.92
C SER A 339 -12.60 -0.56 -5.95
N ILE A 340 -11.70 -1.44 -5.51
CA ILE A 340 -10.82 -2.23 -6.37
C ILE A 340 -11.56 -3.51 -6.76
N GLN A 341 -11.57 -3.84 -8.05
CA GLN A 341 -12.38 -4.92 -8.58
C GLN A 341 -11.60 -5.74 -9.60
N ARG A 342 -11.79 -7.07 -9.55
CA ARG A 342 -11.27 -7.98 -10.56
C ARG A 342 -12.35 -8.33 -11.57
N ILE A 343 -12.04 -8.12 -12.84
CA ILE A 343 -12.92 -8.43 -13.96
C ILE A 343 -12.33 -9.60 -14.73
N ASN A 344 -13.16 -10.60 -15.02
CA ASN A 344 -12.78 -11.70 -15.89
C ASN A 344 -12.62 -11.17 -17.33
N VAL A 345 -11.42 -11.24 -17.89
CA VAL A 345 -11.09 -10.65 -19.21
C VAL A 345 -11.81 -11.32 -20.39
N HIS A 346 -12.27 -12.55 -20.24
CA HIS A 346 -12.95 -13.28 -21.31
C HIS A 346 -14.45 -13.03 -21.32
N THR A 347 -15.06 -13.00 -20.13
CA THR A 347 -16.52 -12.95 -19.95
C THR A 347 -17.06 -11.59 -19.49
N GLY A 348 -16.19 -10.70 -19.00
CA GLY A 348 -16.59 -9.41 -18.42
C GLY A 348 -17.23 -9.49 -17.05
N LYS A 349 -17.32 -10.68 -16.45
CA LYS A 349 -17.94 -10.84 -15.13
C LYS A 349 -17.05 -10.24 -14.04
N LEU A 350 -17.69 -9.56 -13.09
CA LEU A 350 -17.06 -9.18 -11.83
C LEU A 350 -16.76 -10.46 -11.05
N GLU A 351 -15.49 -10.76 -10.80
CA GLU A 351 -15.07 -11.93 -10.03
C GLU A 351 -15.09 -11.64 -8.53
N TRP A 352 -14.58 -10.47 -8.14
CA TRP A 352 -14.68 -9.95 -6.78
C TRP A 352 -14.47 -8.44 -6.74
N ALA A 353 -14.88 -7.84 -5.63
CA ALA A 353 -14.67 -6.44 -5.30
C ALA A 353 -14.21 -6.32 -3.84
N LEU A 354 -13.18 -5.52 -3.59
CA LEU A 354 -12.80 -5.17 -2.22
C LEU A 354 -13.81 -4.17 -1.63
N PRO A 355 -14.02 -4.19 -0.30
CA PRO A 355 -14.77 -3.16 0.39
C PRO A 355 -14.28 -1.77 0.01
N PRO A 356 -15.18 -0.83 -0.31
CA PRO A 356 -14.77 0.52 -0.68
C PRO A 356 -14.04 1.23 0.44
N ASP A 357 -13.04 2.03 0.08
CA ASP A 357 -12.28 2.85 1.03
C ASP A 357 -11.66 4.06 0.32
N LYS A 358 -11.07 4.97 1.08
CA LYS A 358 -10.37 6.14 0.57
C LYS A 358 -8.88 5.82 0.37
N TYR A 359 -8.54 5.42 -0.84
CA TYR A 359 -7.18 5.12 -1.24
C TYR A 359 -6.72 6.01 -2.40
N TYR A 360 -5.47 6.45 -2.33
CA TYR A 360 -4.67 6.78 -3.49
C TYR A 360 -3.85 5.55 -3.87
N LEU A 361 -4.05 5.04 -5.07
CA LEU A 361 -3.42 3.81 -5.57
C LEU A 361 -2.36 4.19 -6.60
N SER A 362 -1.15 3.67 -6.44
CA SER A 362 0.02 4.08 -7.24
C SER A 362 0.60 2.95 -8.09
N SER A 363 0.63 1.73 -7.57
CA SER A 363 1.18 0.58 -8.29
C SER A 363 0.51 -0.72 -7.85
N ALA A 364 0.47 -1.70 -8.75
CA ALA A 364 -0.03 -3.03 -8.48
C ALA A 364 0.74 -4.08 -9.29
N THR A 365 0.80 -5.30 -8.75
CA THR A 365 1.47 -6.42 -9.41
C THR A 365 0.72 -7.72 -9.13
N LYS A 366 0.72 -8.64 -10.10
CA LYS A 366 0.29 -10.03 -9.90
C LYS A 366 1.43 -10.80 -9.22
N TRP A 367 1.10 -11.51 -8.14
CA TRP A 367 1.99 -12.50 -7.50
C TRP A 367 1.34 -13.88 -7.56
N LYS A 368 2.06 -14.91 -7.11
CA LYS A 368 1.70 -16.32 -7.32
C LYS A 368 0.25 -16.67 -6.93
N HIS A 369 -0.30 -16.05 -5.88
CA HIS A 369 -1.63 -16.38 -5.36
C HIS A 369 -2.59 -15.19 -5.32
N GLY A 370 -2.30 -14.10 -6.03
CA GLY A 370 -3.22 -12.96 -6.14
C GLY A 370 -2.52 -11.68 -6.57
N PHE A 371 -2.84 -10.57 -5.93
CA PHE A 371 -2.30 -9.24 -6.25
C PHE A 371 -1.70 -8.56 -5.03
N ALA A 372 -0.71 -7.72 -5.26
CA ALA A 372 -0.20 -6.78 -4.28
C ALA A 372 -0.38 -5.37 -4.82
N ILE A 373 -1.02 -4.52 -4.03
CA ILE A 373 -1.53 -3.21 -4.44
C ILE A 373 -1.01 -2.18 -3.45
N GLU A 374 -0.16 -1.29 -3.94
CA GLU A 374 0.33 -0.16 -3.18
C GLU A 374 -0.77 0.88 -3.00
N TYR A 375 -0.91 1.38 -1.77
CA TYR A 375 -1.86 2.41 -1.44
C TYR A 375 -1.31 3.44 -0.47
N ARG A 376 -1.90 4.63 -0.52
CA ARG A 376 -1.86 5.65 0.54
C ARG A 376 -3.30 6.01 0.92
N LYS A 377 -3.53 6.39 2.16
CA LYS A 377 -4.83 6.95 2.58
C LYS A 377 -4.95 8.42 2.19
N ASN A 378 -6.17 8.94 2.28
CA ASN A 378 -6.49 10.34 2.03
C ASN A 378 -5.84 11.29 3.06
N GLU A 379 -5.99 12.60 2.86
CA GLU A 379 -5.41 13.66 3.70
C GLU A 379 -5.65 13.49 5.22
N GLN A 380 -6.74 12.82 5.62
CA GLN A 380 -7.09 12.57 7.03
C GLN A 380 -6.19 11.50 7.68
N ALA A 381 -5.56 10.66 6.88
CA ALA A 381 -4.69 9.57 7.32
C ALA A 381 -3.50 9.40 6.37
N ASP A 382 -2.97 10.49 5.82
CA ASP A 382 -1.90 10.51 4.80
C ASP A 382 -0.63 9.74 5.21
N TYR A 383 -0.37 9.64 6.51
CA TYR A 383 0.68 8.81 7.12
C TYR A 383 0.47 7.29 6.93
N VAL A 384 -0.76 6.84 6.64
CA VAL A 384 -1.07 5.44 6.40
C VAL A 384 -0.81 5.11 4.94
N HIS A 385 0.25 4.37 4.73
CA HIS A 385 0.69 3.89 3.43
C HIS A 385 1.18 2.46 3.55
N GLY A 386 1.08 1.71 2.46
CA GLY A 386 1.30 0.28 2.55
C GLY A 386 0.95 -0.49 1.30
N VAL A 387 0.81 -1.80 1.48
CA VAL A 387 0.49 -2.75 0.42
C VAL A 387 -0.64 -3.66 0.88
N LEU A 388 -1.75 -3.63 0.16
CA LEU A 388 -2.79 -4.65 0.26
C LEU A 388 -2.32 -5.88 -0.49
N VAL A 389 -2.24 -7.03 0.20
CA VAL A 389 -2.00 -8.32 -0.44
C VAL A 389 -3.31 -9.08 -0.47
N VAL A 390 -3.82 -9.32 -1.67
CA VAL A 390 -5.14 -9.88 -1.94
C VAL A 390 -4.96 -11.20 -2.67
N ALA A 391 -5.70 -12.22 -2.30
CA ALA A 391 -5.70 -13.51 -2.96
C ALA A 391 -6.48 -13.47 -4.29
N ASP A 392 -6.30 -14.48 -5.13
CA ASP A 392 -7.01 -14.60 -6.41
C ASP A 392 -8.53 -14.63 -6.27
N ASP A 393 -9.06 -15.09 -5.13
CA ASP A 393 -10.50 -15.11 -4.79
C ASP A 393 -11.01 -13.81 -4.14
N GLY A 394 -10.16 -12.79 -4.01
CA GLY A 394 -10.51 -11.49 -3.45
C GLY A 394 -10.38 -11.38 -1.93
N LYS A 395 -9.94 -12.44 -1.24
CA LYS A 395 -9.68 -12.36 0.21
C LYS A 395 -8.43 -11.54 0.50
N LEU A 396 -8.51 -10.64 1.47
CA LEU A 396 -7.35 -9.93 1.99
C LEU A 396 -6.46 -10.91 2.76
N VAL A 397 -5.25 -11.17 2.24
CA VAL A 397 -4.23 -12.04 2.84
C VAL A 397 -3.43 -11.27 3.87
N ASN A 398 -3.03 -10.04 3.53
CA ASN A 398 -2.34 -9.16 4.44
C ASN A 398 -2.63 -7.69 4.10
N ASN A 399 -2.52 -6.82 5.09
CA ASN A 399 -2.45 -5.39 4.90
C ASN A 399 -1.16 -4.89 5.53
N TYR A 400 -0.08 -4.85 4.75
CA TYR A 400 1.19 -4.36 5.24
C TYR A 400 1.16 -2.84 5.31
N GLN A 401 1.09 -2.30 6.52
CA GLN A 401 1.11 -0.86 6.79
C GLN A 401 2.45 -0.45 7.36
N LEU A 402 2.92 0.72 6.94
CA LEU A 402 4.09 1.33 7.55
C LEU A 402 3.71 1.99 8.87
N GLY A 403 4.57 1.83 9.87
CA GLY A 403 4.41 2.52 11.13
C GLY A 403 4.60 4.03 10.94
N ARG A 404 4.01 4.87 11.80
CA ARG A 404 4.17 6.34 11.74
C ARG A 404 5.63 6.83 11.85
N THR A 405 6.55 5.97 12.27
CA THR A 405 7.97 6.25 12.45
C THR A 405 8.87 5.52 11.44
N GLU A 406 8.27 4.74 10.54
CA GLU A 406 8.89 4.10 9.39
C GLU A 406 8.45 4.77 8.09
#